data_AF-A0A3E2CKY2-F1
#
_entry.id   AF-A0A3E2CKY2-F1
#
_cell.length_a   1.000
_cell.length_b   1.000
_cell.length_c   1.000
_cell.angle_alpha   90.00
_cell.angle_beta   90.00
_cell.angle_gamma   90.00
#
_symmetry.space_group_name_H-M   'P 1'
#
loop_
_entity.id
_entity.type
_entity.pdbx_description
1 polymer ?
#
loop_
_entity_poly.entity_id
_entity_poly.type
_entity_poly.pdbx_seq_one_letter_code
_entity_poly.pdbx_strand_id
1 'polypeptide(L)'
;GLRATISNSSNNYGPRQHIEKFIPRQITNIMCNMPAKLYGVGDSIRDWIHVEDNCDAIWHVLTRGTIGETYNIGANCEVNNINILRILMQLMGVPESNITYVNPRIGEDRRYALDTTKIRTQLKWEPKHDNLKQELQETISWYDSHTDLWKPIKAQVEQHYAELGH
;
A
#
# COMPACT_ATOMS: atom_id res chain seq x y z
N GLY A 1 28.54 19.28 0.43
CA GLY A 1 27.98 20.19 -0.60
C GLY A 1 27.34 19.44 -1.76
N LEU A 2 26.62 18.34 -1.53
CA LEU A 2 25.78 17.69 -2.54
C LEU A 2 24.41 18.39 -2.56
N ARG A 3 23.88 18.69 -3.75
CA ARG A 3 22.54 19.27 -3.91
C ARG A 3 21.48 18.17 -3.87
N ALA A 4 21.14 17.73 -2.67
CA ALA A 4 20.18 16.65 -2.44
C ALA A 4 18.99 17.12 -1.60
N THR A 5 17.86 16.46 -1.80
CA THR A 5 16.67 16.51 -0.93
C THR A 5 16.28 15.08 -0.60
N ILE A 6 15.63 14.86 0.54
CA ILE A 6 15.16 13.53 0.96
C ILE A 6 13.64 13.56 1.09
N SER A 7 12.99 12.48 0.66
CA SER A 7 11.58 12.26 0.94
C SER A 7 11.39 10.93 1.67
N ASN A 8 10.63 10.97 2.77
CA ASN A 8 10.23 9.79 3.52
C ASN A 8 8.72 9.61 3.32
N SER A 9 8.32 8.58 2.57
CA SER A 9 6.91 8.35 2.22
C SER A 9 6.28 7.26 3.07
N SER A 10 4.98 7.36 3.28
CA SER A 10 4.17 6.33 3.92
C SER A 10 3.91 5.13 2.98
N ASN A 11 3.02 4.21 3.36
CA ASN A 11 2.76 3.00 2.61
C ASN A 11 2.03 3.32 1.30
N ASN A 12 2.72 3.13 0.18
CA ASN A 12 2.16 3.36 -1.14
C ASN A 12 1.27 2.19 -1.57
N TYR A 13 0.22 2.49 -2.32
CA TYR A 13 -0.61 1.51 -3.03
C TYR A 13 -1.07 2.04 -4.38
N GLY A 14 -1.55 1.13 -5.23
CA GLY A 14 -2.09 1.45 -6.55
C GLY A 14 -1.56 0.53 -7.65
N PRO A 15 -1.71 0.95 -8.92
CA PRO A 15 -1.23 0.25 -10.09
C PRO A 15 0.26 -0.15 -10.02
N ARG A 16 0.60 -1.28 -10.66
CA ARG A 16 1.98 -1.77 -10.84
C ARG A 16 2.76 -2.13 -9.56
N GLN A 17 2.11 -2.16 -8.40
CA GLN A 17 2.75 -2.66 -7.18
C GLN A 17 2.99 -4.19 -7.31
N HIS A 18 4.19 -4.66 -6.97
CA HIS A 18 4.49 -6.09 -7.07
C HIS A 18 3.55 -6.92 -6.18
N ILE A 19 3.09 -8.08 -6.67
CA ILE A 19 2.07 -8.91 -6.01
C ILE A 19 2.52 -9.60 -4.72
N GLU A 20 3.78 -9.44 -4.32
CA GLU A 20 4.22 -9.82 -2.97
C GLU A 20 3.72 -8.83 -1.90
N LYS A 21 3.43 -7.58 -2.29
CA LYS A 21 3.03 -6.54 -1.34
C LYS A 21 1.60 -6.77 -0.85
N PHE A 22 1.28 -6.24 0.32
CA PHE A 22 0.05 -6.55 1.05
C PHE A 22 -1.21 -6.45 0.19
N ILE A 23 -1.59 -5.26 -0.29
CA ILE A 23 -2.80 -5.02 -1.09
C ILE A 23 -2.86 -5.88 -2.37
N PRO A 24 -1.86 -5.83 -3.28
CA PRO A 24 -1.93 -6.57 -4.54
C PRO A 24 -1.90 -8.09 -4.34
N ARG A 25 -1.25 -8.59 -3.29
CA ARG A 25 -1.30 -10.01 -2.96
C ARG A 25 -2.72 -10.47 -2.67
N GLN A 26 -3.49 -9.68 -1.90
CA GLN A 26 -4.87 -10.05 -1.54
C GLN A 26 -5.78 -10.01 -2.77
N ILE A 27 -5.71 -8.92 -3.54
CA ILE A 27 -6.49 -8.76 -4.78
C ILE A 27 -6.25 -9.94 -5.72
N THR A 28 -4.97 -10.24 -6.00
CA THR A 28 -4.62 -11.32 -6.93
C THR A 28 -4.86 -12.72 -6.38
N ASN A 29 -4.82 -12.92 -5.06
CA ASN A 29 -5.27 -14.18 -4.44
C ASN A 29 -6.76 -14.40 -4.70
N ILE A 30 -7.59 -13.40 -4.39
CA ILE A 30 -9.04 -13.50 -4.57
C ILE A 30 -9.39 -13.75 -6.04
N MET A 31 -8.75 -13.04 -6.98
CA MET A 31 -8.94 -13.26 -8.43
C MET A 31 -8.54 -14.66 -8.91
N CYS A 32 -7.65 -15.33 -8.19
CA CYS A 32 -7.20 -16.69 -8.47
C CYS A 32 -7.94 -17.74 -7.61
N ASN A 33 -9.05 -17.37 -6.96
CA ASN A 33 -9.82 -18.22 -6.05
C ASN A 33 -8.98 -18.80 -4.91
N MET A 34 -7.98 -18.03 -4.45
CA MET A 34 -7.15 -18.34 -3.30
C MET A 34 -7.56 -17.49 -2.09
N PRO A 35 -7.39 -18.01 -0.87
CA PRO A 35 -7.68 -17.24 0.32
C PRO A 35 -6.76 -16.03 0.44
N ALA A 36 -7.29 -14.93 0.95
CA ALA A 36 -6.46 -13.81 1.38
C ALA A 36 -5.63 -14.21 2.61
N LYS A 37 -4.47 -13.57 2.78
CA LYS A 37 -3.48 -13.91 3.80
C LYS A 37 -3.29 -12.72 4.73
N LEU A 38 -3.52 -12.93 6.04
CA LEU A 38 -3.37 -11.90 7.06
C LEU A 38 -2.38 -12.34 8.14
N TYR A 39 -1.33 -11.56 8.36
CA TYR A 39 -0.35 -11.82 9.41
C TYR A 39 -0.93 -11.54 10.79
N GLY A 40 -0.78 -12.49 11.73
CA GLY A 40 -1.25 -12.33 13.10
C GLY A 40 -2.74 -12.01 13.16
N VAL A 41 -3.13 -10.98 13.91
CA VAL A 41 -4.54 -10.51 13.99
C VAL A 41 -4.82 -9.31 13.08
N GLY A 42 -3.81 -8.83 12.32
CA GLY A 42 -3.96 -7.71 11.40
C GLY A 42 -4.13 -6.33 12.06
N ASP A 43 -3.69 -6.15 13.30
CA ASP A 43 -3.78 -4.91 14.07
C ASP A 43 -2.70 -3.87 13.72
N SER A 44 -1.68 -4.27 12.96
CA SER A 44 -0.68 -3.37 12.37
C SER A 44 -1.33 -2.24 11.58
N ILE A 45 -1.06 -1.00 11.98
CA ILE A 45 -1.53 0.24 11.34
C ILE A 45 -0.48 0.75 10.36
N ARG A 46 -0.93 1.11 9.16
CA ARG A 46 -0.14 1.80 8.15
C ARG A 46 -0.87 3.08 7.73
N ASP A 47 -0.10 4.12 7.42
CA ASP A 47 -0.60 5.32 6.77
C ASP A 47 -0.51 5.09 5.26
N TRP A 48 -1.65 5.02 4.58
CA TRP A 48 -1.74 4.70 3.15
C TRP A 48 -1.75 5.95 2.29
N ILE A 49 -1.02 5.94 1.18
CA ILE A 49 -1.03 7.00 0.17
C ILE A 49 -1.11 6.39 -1.22
N HIS A 50 -1.97 6.94 -2.09
CA HIS A 50 -2.02 6.52 -3.48
C HIS A 50 -0.70 6.86 -4.19
N VAL A 51 -0.21 5.96 -5.05
CA VAL A 51 1.11 6.11 -5.70
C VAL A 51 1.23 7.42 -6.49
N GLU A 52 0.14 7.90 -7.10
CA GLU A 52 0.15 9.15 -7.86
C GLU A 52 0.34 10.38 -6.96
N ASP A 53 -0.25 10.39 -5.77
CA ASP A 53 -0.03 11.45 -4.79
C ASP A 53 1.42 11.48 -4.31
N ASN A 54 2.02 10.31 -4.09
CA ASN A 54 3.43 10.23 -3.75
C ASN A 54 4.33 10.74 -4.89
N CYS A 55 4.02 10.40 -6.14
CA CYS A 55 4.75 10.93 -7.30
C CYS A 55 4.62 12.46 -7.41
N ASP A 56 3.41 13.00 -7.21
CA ASP A 56 3.14 14.44 -7.20
C ASP A 56 3.91 15.15 -6.07
N ALA A 57 3.96 14.54 -4.87
CA ALA A 57 4.75 15.04 -3.75
C ALA A 57 6.26 15.07 -4.05
N ILE A 58 6.80 13.99 -4.63
CA ILE A 58 8.21 13.93 -5.05
C ILE A 58 8.51 15.04 -6.06
N TRP A 59 7.59 15.30 -6.99
CA TRP A 59 7.75 16.39 -7.95
C TRP A 59 7.80 17.77 -7.26
N HIS A 60 6.95 18.00 -6.26
CA HIS A 60 7.00 19.21 -5.44
C HIS A 60 8.33 19.34 -4.69
N VAL A 61 8.82 18.26 -4.06
CA VAL A 61 10.12 18.25 -3.37
C VAL A 61 11.27 18.51 -4.35
N LEU A 62 11.25 17.90 -5.52
CA LEU A 62 12.29 18.07 -6.55
C LEU A 62 12.35 19.51 -7.07
N THR A 63 11.20 20.13 -7.35
CA THR A 63 11.13 21.42 -8.04
C THR A 63 11.11 22.63 -7.10
N ARG A 64 10.68 22.44 -5.85
CA ARG A 64 10.46 23.53 -4.88
C ARG A 64 11.07 23.26 -3.50
N GLY A 65 11.60 22.06 -3.27
CA GLY A 65 12.24 21.70 -2.00
C GLY A 65 13.53 22.47 -1.75
N THR A 66 13.82 22.69 -0.47
CA THR A 66 15.06 23.30 -0.02
C THR A 66 16.18 22.26 -0.02
N ILE A 67 17.29 22.55 -0.68
CA ILE A 67 18.48 21.68 -0.68
C ILE A 67 18.94 21.40 0.75
N GLY A 68 19.19 20.13 1.05
CA GLY A 68 19.60 19.64 2.36
C GLY A 68 18.42 19.21 3.25
N GLU A 69 17.18 19.53 2.86
CA GLU A 69 16.01 19.24 3.68
C GLU A 69 15.38 17.88 3.37
N THR A 70 14.74 17.35 4.41
CA THR A 70 13.87 16.15 4.36
C THR A 70 12.41 16.55 4.43
N TYR A 71 11.56 15.87 3.64
CA TYR A 71 10.10 16.04 3.64
C TYR A 71 9.41 14.69 3.87
N ASN A 72 8.52 14.63 4.86
CA ASN A 72 7.64 13.49 5.04
C ASN A 72 6.43 13.62 4.10
N ILE A 73 6.05 12.52 3.44
CA ILE A 73 4.96 12.44 2.47
C ILE A 73 3.95 11.41 2.98
N GLY A 74 2.69 11.79 3.07
CA GLY A 74 1.61 10.94 3.56
C GLY A 74 0.24 11.60 3.39
N ALA A 75 -0.81 10.78 3.33
CA ALA A 75 -2.18 11.24 3.14
C ALA A 75 -2.98 11.31 4.45
N ASN A 76 -2.37 11.00 5.61
CA ASN A 76 -3.06 10.89 6.90
C ASN A 76 -4.19 9.85 6.87
N CYS A 77 -3.95 8.73 6.16
CA CYS A 77 -4.90 7.65 5.97
C CYS A 77 -4.46 6.42 6.79
N GLU A 78 -4.58 6.53 8.11
CA GLU A 78 -4.19 5.46 9.03
C GLU A 78 -5.24 4.36 9.09
N VAL A 79 -4.90 3.19 8.54
CA VAL A 79 -5.80 2.02 8.52
C VAL A 79 -5.01 0.77 8.84
N ASN A 80 -5.58 -0.08 9.70
CA ASN A 80 -4.99 -1.38 10.02
C ASN A 80 -5.22 -2.41 8.90
N ASN A 81 -4.38 -3.44 8.88
CA ASN A 81 -4.40 -4.45 7.81
C ASN A 81 -5.74 -5.19 7.72
N ILE A 82 -6.38 -5.51 8.85
CA ILE A 82 -7.68 -6.19 8.84
C ILE A 82 -8.78 -5.32 8.20
N ASN A 83 -8.80 -4.01 8.44
CA ASN A 83 -9.80 -3.12 7.86
C ASN A 83 -9.58 -2.92 6.35
N ILE A 84 -8.33 -2.81 5.89
CA ILE A 84 -8.02 -2.84 4.45
C ILE A 84 -8.55 -4.13 3.83
N LEU A 85 -8.32 -5.26 4.49
CA LEU A 85 -8.76 -6.55 3.97
C LEU A 85 -10.28 -6.65 3.87
N ARG A 86 -11.01 -6.20 4.90
CA ARG A 86 -12.47 -6.14 4.89
C ARG A 86 -13.03 -5.28 3.76
N ILE A 87 -12.41 -4.13 3.48
CA ILE A 87 -12.79 -3.29 2.35
C ILE A 87 -12.62 -4.05 1.04
N LEU A 88 -11.47 -4.72 0.85
CA LEU A 88 -11.23 -5.56 -0.34
C LEU A 88 -12.23 -6.71 -0.45
N MET A 89 -12.54 -7.41 0.65
CA MET A 89 -13.54 -8.49 0.68
C MET A 89 -14.92 -7.97 0.20
N GLN A 90 -15.34 -6.81 0.73
CA GLN A 90 -16.60 -6.19 0.34
C GLN A 90 -16.61 -5.79 -1.15
N LEU A 91 -15.56 -5.13 -1.63
CA LEU A 91 -15.47 -4.66 -3.02
C LEU A 91 -15.40 -5.82 -4.02
N MET A 92 -14.78 -6.94 -3.64
CA MET A 92 -14.61 -8.11 -4.49
C MET A 92 -15.70 -9.18 -4.31
N GLY A 93 -16.69 -8.93 -3.43
CA GLY A 93 -17.85 -9.81 -3.25
C GLY A 93 -17.52 -11.16 -2.61
N VAL A 94 -16.48 -11.24 -1.77
CA VAL A 94 -16.07 -12.46 -1.08
C VAL A 94 -16.28 -12.35 0.44
N PRO A 95 -16.66 -13.44 1.13
CA PRO A 95 -16.91 -13.38 2.57
C PRO A 95 -15.60 -13.28 3.39
N GLU A 96 -15.67 -12.68 4.59
CA GLU A 96 -14.51 -12.61 5.51
C GLU A 96 -13.96 -14.00 5.91
N SER A 97 -14.75 -15.07 5.80
CA SER A 97 -14.30 -16.44 6.00
C SER A 97 -13.25 -16.91 4.98
N ASN A 98 -13.05 -16.17 3.87
CA ASN A 98 -11.98 -16.41 2.91
C ASN A 98 -10.59 -15.93 3.41
N ILE A 99 -10.51 -15.29 4.58
CA ILE A 99 -9.26 -14.84 5.18
C ILE A 99 -8.59 -16.01 5.91
N THR A 100 -7.36 -16.35 5.50
CA THR A 100 -6.47 -17.24 6.25
C THR A 100 -5.49 -16.41 7.08
N TYR A 101 -5.51 -16.64 8.39
CA TYR A 101 -4.54 -16.07 9.32
C TYR A 101 -3.23 -16.85 9.25
N VAL A 102 -2.12 -16.14 9.06
CA VAL A 102 -0.77 -16.70 8.94
C VAL A 102 0.08 -16.24 10.11
N ASN A 103 1.20 -16.93 10.33
CA ASN A 103 2.13 -16.61 11.41
C ASN A 103 2.49 -15.11 11.41
N PRO A 104 2.50 -14.43 12.57
CA PRO A 104 2.93 -13.05 12.67
C PRO A 104 4.34 -12.86 12.08
N ARG A 105 4.60 -11.68 11.52
CA ARG A 105 5.95 -11.37 11.06
C ARG A 105 6.84 -11.09 12.27
N ILE A 106 8.00 -11.75 12.34
CA ILE A 106 8.97 -11.50 13.41
C ILE A 106 9.43 -10.04 13.33
N GLY A 107 9.30 -9.31 14.44
CA GLY A 107 9.67 -7.90 14.51
C GLY A 107 8.71 -6.96 13.78
N GLU A 108 7.44 -7.33 13.61
CA GLU A 108 6.46 -6.49 12.92
C GLU A 108 6.25 -5.13 13.62
N ASP A 109 6.50 -4.05 12.88
CA ASP A 109 6.19 -2.70 13.33
C ASP A 109 4.69 -2.49 13.50
N ARG A 110 4.30 -1.99 14.67
CA ARG A 110 2.88 -1.86 15.05
C ARG A 110 2.16 -0.73 14.33
N ARG A 111 2.76 0.46 14.25
CA ARG A 111 2.08 1.65 13.70
C ARG A 111 3.08 2.58 13.02
N TYR A 112 2.73 3.00 11.82
CA TYR A 112 3.37 4.12 11.13
C TYR A 112 2.37 5.26 10.97
N ALA A 113 2.82 6.46 11.32
CA ALA A 113 2.10 7.71 11.11
C ALA A 113 3.13 8.81 10.89
N LEU A 114 2.92 9.65 9.87
CA LEU A 114 3.86 10.70 9.50
C LEU A 114 3.26 12.09 9.75
N ASP A 115 4.03 12.96 10.40
CA ASP A 115 3.72 14.39 10.38
C ASP A 115 4.13 14.97 9.01
N THR A 116 3.13 15.40 8.24
CA THR A 116 3.28 15.96 6.89
C THR A 116 3.13 17.49 6.86
N THR A 117 3.11 18.15 8.03
CA THR A 117 2.94 19.61 8.15
C THR A 117 3.94 20.38 7.31
N LYS A 118 5.19 19.93 7.26
CA LYS A 118 6.28 20.63 6.54
C LYS A 118 6.02 20.71 5.04
N ILE A 119 5.68 19.60 4.38
CA ILE A 119 5.48 19.61 2.92
C ILE A 119 4.23 20.42 2.54
N ARG A 120 3.17 20.33 3.34
CA ARG A 120 1.92 21.08 3.16
C ARG A 120 2.13 22.58 3.33
N THR A 121 2.86 22.99 4.38
CA THR A 121 3.08 24.41 4.68
C THR A 121 4.12 25.05 3.76
N GLN A 122 5.24 24.39 3.51
CA GLN A 122 6.35 24.96 2.73
C GLN A 122 6.17 24.80 1.23
N LEU A 123 5.72 23.62 0.76
CA LEU A 123 5.62 23.30 -0.67
C LEU A 123 4.19 23.40 -1.21
N LYS A 124 3.22 23.69 -0.35
CA LYS A 124 1.78 23.80 -0.69
C LYS A 124 1.25 22.56 -1.42
N TRP A 125 1.79 21.40 -1.06
CA TRP A 125 1.37 20.12 -1.60
C TRP A 125 0.32 19.49 -0.69
N GLU A 126 -0.72 18.92 -1.29
CA GLU A 126 -1.82 18.22 -0.65
C GLU A 126 -2.15 16.97 -1.48
N PRO A 127 -2.45 15.81 -0.87
CA PRO A 127 -2.89 14.63 -1.61
C PRO A 127 -4.23 14.91 -2.31
N LYS A 128 -4.42 14.35 -3.50
CA LYS A 128 -5.67 14.48 -4.28
C LYS A 128 -6.63 13.33 -4.03
N HIS A 129 -6.11 12.21 -3.53
CA HIS A 129 -6.85 11.00 -3.26
C HIS A 129 -7.31 11.01 -1.78
N ASP A 130 -8.62 11.13 -1.55
CA ASP A 130 -9.25 11.28 -0.22
C ASP A 130 -10.31 10.21 0.09
N ASN A 131 -10.54 9.26 -0.82
CA ASN A 131 -11.54 8.21 -0.73
C ASN A 131 -10.93 6.83 -0.97
N LEU A 132 -10.35 6.28 0.10
CA LEU A 132 -9.70 4.97 0.10
C LEU A 132 -10.56 3.84 -0.53
N LYS A 133 -11.89 3.84 -0.32
CA LYS A 133 -12.75 2.78 -0.87
C LYS A 133 -12.84 2.87 -2.40
N GLN A 134 -12.98 4.08 -2.93
CA GLN A 134 -12.97 4.30 -4.38
C GLN A 134 -11.60 3.96 -4.98
N GLU A 135 -10.53 4.42 -4.36
CA GLU A 135 -9.15 4.20 -4.81
C GLU A 135 -8.76 2.71 -4.80
N LEU A 136 -9.22 1.94 -3.81
CA LEU A 136 -9.06 0.49 -3.78
C LEU A 136 -9.89 -0.19 -4.88
N GLN A 137 -11.08 0.31 -5.21
CA GLN A 137 -11.87 -0.21 -6.33
C GLN A 137 -11.18 0.03 -7.68
N GLU A 138 -10.57 1.20 -7.86
CA GLU A 138 -9.76 1.53 -9.04
C GLU A 138 -8.52 0.63 -9.11
N THR A 139 -7.85 0.42 -7.98
CA THR A 139 -6.70 -0.51 -7.86
C THR A 139 -7.11 -1.94 -8.24
N ILE A 140 -8.23 -2.45 -7.75
CA ILE A 140 -8.79 -3.76 -8.11
C ILE A 140 -9.01 -3.84 -9.63
N SER A 141 -9.66 -2.82 -10.20
CA SER A 141 -9.95 -2.76 -11.65
C SER A 141 -8.67 -2.75 -12.49
N TRP A 142 -7.59 -2.14 -11.99
CA TRP A 142 -6.29 -2.18 -12.65
C TRP A 142 -5.71 -3.61 -12.68
N TYR A 143 -5.71 -4.34 -11.56
CA TYR A 143 -5.23 -5.73 -11.55
C TYR A 143 -6.09 -6.66 -12.41
N ASP A 144 -7.40 -6.43 -12.48
CA ASP A 144 -8.32 -7.21 -13.32
C ASP A 144 -8.03 -7.00 -14.82
N SER A 145 -7.79 -5.74 -15.22
CA SER A 145 -7.48 -5.39 -16.61
C SER A 145 -6.05 -5.71 -17.07
N HIS A 146 -5.15 -6.06 -16.14
CA HIS A 146 -3.72 -6.31 -16.43
C HIS A 146 -3.26 -7.67 -15.92
N THR A 147 -4.09 -8.72 -16.08
CA THR A 147 -3.76 -10.07 -15.61
C THR A 147 -2.48 -10.65 -16.19
N ASP A 148 -2.13 -10.27 -17.42
CA ASP A 148 -0.90 -10.67 -18.10
C ASP A 148 0.37 -10.23 -17.35
N LEU A 149 0.32 -9.10 -16.63
CA LEU A 149 1.48 -8.57 -15.92
C LEU A 149 1.82 -9.33 -14.64
N TRP A 150 0.86 -10.03 -14.02
CA TRP A 150 1.05 -10.63 -12.70
C TRP A 150 0.69 -12.11 -12.61
N LYS A 151 -0.25 -12.60 -13.43
CA LYS A 151 -0.69 -13.99 -13.39
C LYS A 151 0.46 -14.99 -13.64
N PRO A 152 1.42 -14.75 -14.56
CA PRO A 152 2.54 -15.66 -14.79
C PRO A 152 3.44 -15.88 -13.57
N ILE A 153 3.58 -14.89 -12.68
CA ILE A 153 4.43 -14.96 -11.49
C ILE A 153 3.69 -15.39 -10.22
N LYS A 154 2.35 -15.55 -10.29
CA LYS A 154 1.52 -15.76 -9.10
C LYS A 154 1.88 -17.01 -8.31
N ALA A 155 2.07 -18.13 -9.01
CA ALA A 155 2.41 -19.41 -8.38
C ALA A 155 3.77 -19.34 -7.66
N GLN A 156 4.77 -18.71 -8.30
CA GLN A 156 6.10 -18.54 -7.73
C GLN A 156 6.08 -17.70 -6.45
N VAL A 157 5.32 -16.60 -6.43
CA VAL A 157 5.22 -15.72 -5.26
C VAL A 157 4.56 -16.42 -4.08
N GLU A 158 3.47 -17.15 -4.28
CA GLU A 158 2.81 -17.89 -3.18
C GLU A 158 3.66 -19.08 -2.71
N GLN A 159 4.40 -19.75 -3.60
CA GLN A 159 5.35 -20.79 -3.21
C GLN A 159 6.45 -20.23 -2.29
N HIS A 160 7.00 -19.06 -2.62
CA HIS A 160 8.01 -18.41 -1.79
C HIS A 160 7.47 -18.10 -0.37
N TYR A 161 6.21 -17.66 -0.25
CA TYR A 161 5.59 -17.47 1.06
C TYR A 161 5.38 -18.77 1.82
N ALA A 162 4.99 -19.86 1.14
CA ALA A 162 4.82 -21.17 1.76
C ALA A 162 6.14 -21.70 2.34
N GLU A 163 7.26 -21.50 1.64
CA GLU A 163 8.62 -21.85 2.12
C GLU A 163 9.02 -21.08 3.38
N LEU A 164 8.48 -19.88 3.57
CA LEU A 164 8.67 -19.06 4.77
C LEU A 164 7.66 -19.38 5.90
N GLY A 165 6.74 -20.31 5.68
CA GLY A 165 5.73 -20.73 6.66
C GLY A 165 4.48 -19.82 6.72
N HIS A 166 4.09 -19.24 5.58
CA HIS A 166 2.91 -18.36 5.42
C HIS A 166 1.92 -18.89 4.37
#